data_AF-A0A535UU71-F1
#
_entry.id   AF-A0A535UU71-F1
#
_cell.length_a   1.000
_cell.length_b   1.000
_cell.length_c   1.000
_cell.angle_alpha   90.00
_cell.angle_beta   90.00
_cell.angle_gamma   90.00
#
_symmetry.space_group_name_H-M   'P 1'
#
loop_
_entity.id
_entity.type
_entity.pdbx_description
1 polymer ?
#
loop_
_entity_poly.entity_id
_entity_poly.type
_entity_poly.pdbx_seq_one_letter_code
_entity_poly.pdbx_strand_id
1 'polypeptide(L)'
;MSDTRDMDRPMDHPHTTTEPMRTNPEATAEARAAGDKQQNRATGQVEMWPDMGEFHERFEHIQSEFIDDPKAAVKKAERLMEEAVERITKSMRERMQTMHRDIDGKDGDTETLRQAMRGYRTWIESMWGRRAA
;
A
#
# COMPACT_ATOMS: atom_id res chain seq x y z
N MET A 1 -15.83 -39.21 67.59
CA MET A 1 -15.52 -40.64 67.80
C MET A 1 -15.85 -41.36 66.52
N SER A 2 -14.83 -42.03 65.95
CA SER A 2 -14.89 -43.10 64.92
C SER A 2 -15.45 -42.70 63.55
N ASP A 3 -14.97 -43.17 62.40
CA ASP A 3 -13.99 -44.20 62.00
C ASP A 3 -13.80 -43.98 60.46
N THR A 4 -12.60 -44.07 59.86
CA THR A 4 -12.16 -45.21 58.99
C THR A 4 -13.01 -45.34 57.70
N ARG A 5 -12.56 -45.41 56.44
CA ARG A 5 -11.29 -45.67 55.72
C ARG A 5 -11.64 -45.44 54.22
N ASP A 6 -10.76 -44.84 53.41
CA ASP A 6 -9.92 -45.51 52.39
C ASP A 6 -10.55 -45.71 51.00
N MET A 7 -9.74 -45.45 49.97
CA MET A 7 -9.86 -45.75 48.53
C MET A 7 -11.00 -45.04 47.77
N ASP A 8 -10.82 -44.42 46.60
CA ASP A 8 -10.07 -44.87 45.43
C ASP A 8 -9.79 -43.70 44.46
N ARG A 9 -8.71 -43.80 43.66
CA ARG A 9 -8.23 -42.86 42.60
C ARG A 9 -9.19 -42.85 41.38
N PRO A 10 -9.09 -41.98 40.33
CA PRO A 10 -7.86 -41.40 39.75
C PRO A 10 -7.93 -39.94 39.24
N MET A 11 -6.76 -39.48 38.78
CA MET A 11 -6.46 -38.19 38.15
C MET A 11 -7.19 -37.98 36.82
N ASP A 12 -7.87 -36.84 36.65
CA ASP A 12 -8.25 -36.32 35.34
C ASP A 12 -7.16 -35.34 34.85
N HIS A 13 -6.34 -35.79 33.89
CA HIS A 13 -5.56 -34.88 33.05
C HIS A 13 -6.33 -34.69 31.74
N PRO A 14 -6.68 -33.45 31.34
CA PRO A 14 -7.17 -33.24 29.99
C PRO A 14 -6.03 -33.48 29.00
N HIS A 15 -6.14 -34.53 28.20
CA HIS A 15 -5.31 -34.74 27.01
C HIS A 15 -5.71 -33.69 25.96
N THR A 16 -4.92 -32.61 25.85
CA THR A 16 -4.94 -31.77 24.64
C THR A 16 -4.34 -32.57 23.50
N THR A 17 -5.18 -33.08 22.60
CA THR A 17 -4.76 -33.60 21.30
C THR A 17 -4.29 -32.43 20.46
N THR A 18 -2.97 -32.27 20.32
CA THR A 18 -2.38 -31.42 19.28
C THR A 18 -2.40 -32.19 17.97
N GLU A 19 -3.39 -31.91 17.11
CA GLU A 19 -3.32 -32.28 15.70
C GLU A 19 -2.07 -31.64 15.07
N PRO A 20 -1.25 -32.40 14.32
CA PRO A 20 -0.19 -31.78 13.53
C PRO A 20 -0.85 -31.07 12.33
N MET A 21 -0.84 -29.73 12.36
CA MET A 21 -1.12 -28.90 11.18
C MET A 21 -0.23 -29.38 10.04
N ARG A 22 -0.80 -30.08 9.06
CA ARG A 22 -0.19 -30.21 7.74
C ARG A 22 -0.15 -28.81 7.15
N THR A 23 1.04 -28.21 7.12
CA THR A 23 1.25 -26.97 6.37
C THR A 23 1.12 -27.31 4.89
N ASN A 24 -0.06 -27.11 4.31
CA ASN A 24 -0.26 -27.25 2.88
C ASN A 24 0.43 -26.05 2.19
N PRO A 25 1.54 -26.25 1.43
CA PRO A 25 2.29 -25.14 0.85
C PRO A 25 1.49 -24.34 -0.18
N GLU A 26 0.45 -24.94 -0.75
CA GLU A 26 -0.47 -24.31 -1.71
C GLU A 26 -1.41 -23.28 -1.04
N ALA A 27 -1.88 -23.56 0.18
CA ALA A 27 -2.68 -22.62 0.96
C ALA A 27 -1.89 -21.37 1.37
N THR A 28 -0.58 -21.52 1.59
CA THR A 28 0.32 -20.40 1.90
C THR A 28 0.61 -19.53 0.66
N ALA A 29 0.64 -20.13 -0.54
CA ALA A 29 0.83 -19.41 -1.79
C ALA A 29 -0.43 -18.61 -2.18
N GLU A 30 -1.61 -19.20 -2.02
CA GLU A 30 -2.89 -18.51 -2.23
C GLU A 30 -3.13 -17.39 -1.21
N ALA A 31 -2.74 -17.59 0.06
CA ALA A 31 -2.83 -16.55 1.09
C ALA A 31 -1.86 -15.37 0.82
N ARG A 32 -0.67 -15.62 0.26
CA ARG A 32 0.27 -14.57 -0.19
C ARG A 32 -0.26 -13.81 -1.40
N ALA A 33 -0.71 -14.53 -2.43
CA ALA A 33 -1.29 -13.91 -3.63
C ALA A 33 -2.59 -13.14 -3.35
N ALA A 34 -3.41 -13.61 -2.40
CA ALA A 34 -4.57 -12.90 -1.90
C ALA A 34 -4.19 -11.69 -1.05
N GLY A 35 -3.10 -11.77 -0.26
CA GLY A 35 -2.54 -10.64 0.48
C GLY A 35 -2.12 -9.49 -0.44
N ASP A 36 -1.40 -9.81 -1.53
CA ASP A 36 -0.95 -8.83 -2.51
C ASP A 36 -2.13 -8.18 -3.27
N LYS A 37 -3.13 -8.98 -3.65
CA LYS A 37 -4.34 -8.47 -4.31
C LYS A 37 -5.26 -7.67 -3.38
N GLN A 38 -5.31 -8.00 -2.09
CA GLN A 38 -6.16 -7.34 -1.11
C GLN A 38 -5.53 -6.04 -0.58
N GLN A 39 -4.20 -5.98 -0.44
CA GLN A 39 -3.47 -4.73 -0.16
C GLN A 39 -3.62 -3.71 -1.29
N ASN A 40 -3.60 -4.16 -2.54
CA ASN A 40 -3.81 -3.29 -3.70
C ASN A 40 -5.26 -2.78 -3.83
N ARG A 41 -6.24 -3.45 -3.19
CA ARG A 41 -7.66 -3.07 -3.22
C ARG A 41 -8.09 -2.20 -2.04
N ALA A 42 -7.38 -2.29 -0.90
CA ALA A 42 -7.67 -1.53 0.32
C ALA A 42 -7.07 -0.12 0.32
N THR A 43 -6.03 0.12 -0.47
CA THR A 43 -5.71 1.48 -0.90
C THR A 43 -6.61 1.77 -2.08
N GLY A 44 -7.60 2.65 -1.92
CA GLY A 44 -8.17 3.31 -3.08
C GLY A 44 -7.01 4.02 -3.77
N GLN A 45 -6.37 3.36 -4.73
CA GLN A 45 -5.44 3.99 -5.65
C GLN A 45 -6.30 4.92 -6.49
N VAL A 46 -6.59 6.08 -5.88
CA VAL A 46 -7.23 7.19 -6.54
C VAL A 46 -6.35 7.48 -7.74
N GLU A 47 -6.95 7.37 -8.91
CA GLU A 47 -6.51 7.54 -10.30
C GLU A 47 -5.89 8.93 -10.58
N MET A 48 -5.07 9.42 -9.66
CA MET A 48 -4.68 10.83 -9.52
C MET A 48 -3.16 11.02 -9.44
N TRP A 49 -2.40 9.92 -9.27
CA TRP A 49 -0.95 9.90 -9.47
C TRP A 49 -0.66 9.25 -10.83
N PRO A 50 0.38 9.68 -11.57
CA PRO A 50 0.75 9.00 -12.81
C PRO A 50 1.07 7.54 -12.53
N ASP A 51 0.81 6.68 -13.51
CA ASP A 51 1.28 5.31 -13.48
C ASP A 51 2.81 5.31 -13.42
N MET A 52 3.35 4.66 -12.39
CA MET A 52 4.79 4.55 -12.12
C MET A 52 5.29 3.11 -12.30
N GLY A 53 4.48 2.20 -12.88
CA GLY A 53 4.86 0.80 -13.07
C GLY A 53 6.19 0.64 -13.82
N GLU A 54 6.40 1.42 -14.88
CA GLU A 54 7.66 1.43 -15.64
C GLU A 54 8.88 1.79 -14.77
N PHE A 55 8.73 2.75 -13.85
CA PHE A 55 9.81 3.14 -12.95
C PHE A 55 10.15 2.04 -11.96
N HIS A 56 9.14 1.28 -11.50
CA HIS A 56 9.38 0.13 -10.64
C HIS A 56 10.14 -0.98 -11.38
N GLU A 57 9.71 -1.36 -12.58
CA GLU A 57 10.40 -2.37 -13.41
C GLU A 57 11.86 -1.97 -13.70
N ARG A 58 12.10 -0.70 -14.04
CA ARG A 58 13.46 -0.18 -14.29
C ARG A 58 14.31 -0.19 -13.03
N PHE A 59 13.72 0.06 -11.86
CA PHE A 59 14.43 0.01 -10.59
C PHE A 59 14.85 -1.41 -10.21
N GLU A 60 13.99 -2.42 -10.40
CA GLU A 60 14.32 -3.83 -10.18
C GLU A 60 15.50 -4.29 -11.06
N HIS A 61 15.57 -3.80 -12.30
CA HIS A 61 16.72 -4.04 -13.17
C HIS A 61 18.01 -3.43 -12.61
N ILE A 62 17.96 -2.16 -12.15
CA ILE A 62 19.11 -1.48 -11.54
C ILE A 62 19.58 -2.19 -10.25
N GLN A 63 18.66 -2.70 -9.44
CA GLN A 63 19.00 -3.47 -8.25
C GLN A 63 19.79 -4.74 -8.58
N SER A 64 19.44 -5.42 -9.67
CA SER A 64 20.17 -6.60 -10.13
C SER A 64 21.62 -6.26 -10.51
N GLU A 65 21.85 -5.09 -11.13
CA GLU A 65 23.20 -4.63 -11.49
C GLU A 65 24.07 -4.22 -10.29
N PHE A 66 23.46 -3.92 -9.12
CA PHE A 66 24.20 -3.50 -7.94
C PHE A 66 25.19 -4.56 -7.44
N ILE A 67 24.89 -5.84 -7.70
CA ILE A 67 25.76 -6.97 -7.34
C ILE A 67 27.10 -6.88 -8.09
N ASP A 68 27.08 -6.43 -9.34
CA ASP A 68 28.25 -6.39 -10.22
C ASP A 68 28.96 -5.03 -10.18
N ASP A 69 28.21 -3.93 -10.24
CA ASP A 69 28.75 -2.56 -10.19
C ASP A 69 27.89 -1.64 -9.29
N PRO A 70 28.19 -1.59 -7.98
CA PRO A 70 27.37 -0.84 -7.03
C PRO A 70 27.42 0.67 -7.29
N LYS A 71 28.53 1.21 -7.81
CA LYS A 71 28.65 2.66 -8.07
C LYS A 71 27.84 3.07 -9.29
N ALA A 72 27.88 2.27 -10.35
CA ALA A 72 27.07 2.53 -11.54
C ALA A 72 25.57 2.37 -11.24
N ALA A 73 25.18 1.34 -10.49
CA ALA A 73 23.80 1.09 -10.12
C ALA A 73 23.20 2.26 -9.31
N VAL A 74 23.90 2.77 -8.31
CA VAL A 74 23.45 3.94 -7.53
C VAL A 74 23.27 5.17 -8.43
N LYS A 75 24.24 5.45 -9.32
CA LYS A 75 24.14 6.58 -10.26
C LYS A 75 22.95 6.43 -11.24
N LYS A 76 22.63 5.21 -11.65
CA LYS A 76 21.44 4.92 -12.47
C LYS A 76 20.15 5.13 -11.68
N ALA A 77 20.12 4.70 -10.42
CA ALA A 77 18.97 4.91 -9.53
C ALA A 77 18.70 6.40 -9.27
N GLU A 78 19.75 7.20 -9.06
CA GLU A 78 19.63 8.67 -8.90
C GLU A 78 18.95 9.31 -10.12
N ARG A 79 19.41 8.97 -11.34
CA ARG A 79 18.80 9.45 -12.58
C ARG A 79 17.35 9.00 -12.75
N LEU A 80 17.07 7.74 -12.42
CA LEU A 80 15.70 7.21 -12.47
C LEU A 80 14.78 7.98 -11.52
N MET A 81 15.27 8.37 -10.34
CA MET A 81 14.53 9.18 -9.39
C MET A 81 14.29 10.61 -9.89
N GLU A 82 15.28 11.23 -10.53
CA GLU A 82 15.13 12.54 -11.18
C GLU A 82 14.02 12.51 -12.25
N GLU A 83 14.04 11.50 -13.13
CA GLU A 83 13.01 11.27 -14.14
C GLU A 83 11.62 11.05 -13.49
N ALA A 84 11.55 10.29 -12.40
CA ALA A 84 10.31 10.04 -11.68
C ALA A 84 9.71 11.33 -11.11
N VAL A 85 10.54 12.15 -10.45
CA VAL A 85 10.12 13.45 -9.91
C VAL A 85 9.63 14.38 -11.01
N GLU A 86 10.31 14.40 -12.16
CA GLU A 86 9.88 15.19 -13.31
C GLU A 86 8.50 14.72 -13.83
N ARG A 87 8.31 13.41 -14.01
CA ARG A 87 7.05 12.83 -14.48
C ARG A 87 5.89 13.16 -13.54
N ILE A 88 6.12 13.01 -12.24
CA ILE A 88 5.17 13.38 -11.18
C ILE A 88 4.84 14.87 -11.27
N THR A 89 5.85 15.73 -11.29
CA THR A 89 5.66 17.17 -11.34
C THR A 89 4.88 17.59 -12.57
N LYS A 90 5.17 17.01 -13.74
CA LYS A 90 4.45 17.26 -14.98
C LYS A 90 2.97 16.89 -14.86
N SER A 91 2.66 15.69 -14.40
CA SER A 91 1.26 15.27 -14.20
C SER A 91 0.50 16.14 -13.20
N MET A 92 1.16 16.60 -12.14
CA MET A 92 0.58 17.50 -11.14
C MET A 92 0.23 18.86 -11.77
N ARG A 93 1.13 19.43 -12.57
CA ARG A 93 0.88 20.68 -13.29
C ARG A 93 -0.29 20.54 -14.28
N GLU A 94 -0.33 19.45 -15.05
CA GLU A 94 -1.43 19.15 -15.97
C GLU A 94 -2.77 19.10 -15.21
N ARG A 95 -2.80 18.40 -14.07
CA ARG A 95 -4.01 18.31 -13.24
C ARG A 95 -4.44 19.67 -12.67
N MET A 96 -3.49 20.48 -12.20
CA MET A 96 -3.75 21.84 -11.73
C MET A 96 -4.36 22.72 -12.83
N GLN A 97 -3.85 22.62 -14.06
CA GLN A 97 -4.37 23.38 -15.20
C GLN A 97 -5.81 22.97 -15.55
N THR A 98 -6.13 21.68 -15.51
CA THR A 98 -7.52 21.21 -15.71
C THR A 98 -8.44 21.80 -14.65
N MET A 99 -8.05 21.74 -13.37
CA MET A 99 -8.86 22.30 -12.29
C MET A 99 -9.06 23.82 -12.45
N HIS A 100 -8.03 24.56 -12.86
CA HIS A 100 -8.14 26.00 -13.09
C HIS A 100 -9.10 26.33 -14.24
N ARG A 101 -9.03 25.59 -15.35
CA ARG A 101 -9.92 25.78 -16.51
C ARG A 101 -11.39 25.52 -16.18
N ASP A 102 -11.68 24.54 -15.31
CA ASP A 102 -13.04 24.23 -14.85
C ASP A 102 -13.64 25.35 -13.98
N ILE A 103 -12.79 26.20 -13.39
CA ILE A 103 -13.16 27.33 -12.52
C ILE A 103 -13.36 28.60 -13.35
N ASP A 104 -12.41 28.93 -14.23
CA ASP A 104 -12.46 30.15 -15.05
C ASP A 104 -13.61 30.16 -16.06
N GLY A 105 -14.08 28.98 -16.50
CA GLY A 105 -15.21 28.86 -17.43
C GLY A 105 -16.60 29.11 -16.81
N LYS A 106 -16.67 29.40 -15.51
CA LYS A 106 -17.93 29.63 -14.79
C LYS A 106 -17.89 31.00 -14.15
N ASP A 107 -18.65 31.95 -14.68
CA ASP A 107 -18.84 33.27 -14.07
C ASP A 107 -19.41 33.12 -12.64
N GLY A 108 -18.51 33.10 -11.67
CA GLY A 108 -18.56 33.91 -10.46
C GLY A 108 -19.65 33.70 -9.41
N ASP A 109 -20.50 32.66 -9.46
CA ASP A 109 -21.37 32.39 -8.30
C ASP A 109 -20.54 31.85 -7.12
N THR A 110 -20.86 32.32 -5.91
CA THR A 110 -20.21 31.91 -4.66
C THR A 110 -20.28 30.40 -4.47
N GLU A 111 -21.32 29.75 -4.98
CA GLU A 111 -21.46 28.29 -4.95
C GLU A 111 -20.42 27.59 -5.83
N THR A 112 -20.11 28.13 -7.02
CA THR A 112 -19.04 27.61 -7.89
C THR A 112 -17.68 27.70 -7.20
N LEU A 113 -17.40 28.83 -6.54
CA LEU A 113 -16.16 29.00 -5.78
C LEU A 113 -16.06 28.03 -4.60
N ARG A 114 -17.17 27.74 -3.90
CA ARG A 114 -17.18 26.71 -2.85
C ARG A 114 -16.87 25.32 -3.40
N GLN A 115 -17.43 24.97 -4.55
CA GLN A 115 -17.15 23.67 -5.18
C GLN A 115 -15.69 23.56 -5.63
N ALA A 116 -15.14 24.64 -6.21
CA ALA A 116 -13.73 24.73 -6.56
C ALA A 116 -12.82 24.48 -5.33
N MET A 117 -13.10 25.18 -4.22
CA MET A 117 -12.36 25.02 -2.97
C MET A 117 -12.46 23.61 -2.37
N ARG A 118 -13.63 22.94 -2.49
CA ARG A 118 -13.78 21.54 -2.10
C ARG A 118 -12.94 20.59 -2.97
N GLY A 119 -12.85 20.89 -4.27
CA GLY A 119 -11.98 20.17 -5.21
C GLY A 119 -10.51 20.25 -4.81
N TYR A 120 -10.01 21.47 -4.54
CA TYR A 120 -8.64 21.67 -4.05
C TYR A 120 -8.38 20.97 -2.71
N ARG A 121 -9.32 21.04 -1.76
CA ARG A 121 -9.19 20.34 -0.47
C ARG A 121 -9.04 18.83 -0.65
N THR A 122 -9.94 18.22 -1.42
CA THR A 122 -9.92 16.76 -1.68
C THR A 122 -8.61 16.34 -2.34
N TRP A 123 -8.10 17.17 -3.26
CA TRP A 123 -6.83 16.93 -3.93
C TRP A 123 -5.64 16.99 -2.97
N ILE A 124 -5.56 18.00 -2.09
CA ILE A 124 -4.50 18.13 -1.08
C ILE A 124 -4.58 17.00 -0.05
N GLU A 125 -5.78 16.65 0.43
CA GLU A 125 -5.99 15.54 1.35
C GLU A 125 -5.51 14.21 0.75
N SER A 126 -5.74 13.98 -0.55
CA SER A 126 -5.22 12.80 -1.25
C SER A 126 -3.68 12.76 -1.32
N MET A 127 -3.02 13.92 -1.31
CA MET A 127 -1.56 14.04 -1.33
C MET A 127 -0.95 13.68 0.04
N TRP A 128 -1.63 14.03 1.13
CA TRP A 128 -1.16 13.74 2.50
C TRP A 128 -1.60 12.38 3.03
N GLY A 129 -2.75 11.86 2.58
CA GLY A 129 -3.27 10.55 2.97
C GLY A 129 -2.39 9.36 2.55
N ARG A 130 -1.38 9.59 1.71
CA ARG A 130 -0.37 8.58 1.30
C ARG A 130 0.92 8.62 2.14
N ARG A 131 1.08 9.54 3.10
CA ARG A 131 2.26 9.64 3.99
C ARG A 131 2.04 9.06 5.40
N ALA A 132 0.85 8.55 5.71
CA ALA A 132 0.49 8.06 7.05
C ALA A 132 0.34 6.53 7.14
N ALA A 133 0.93 5.77 6.20
CA ALA A 133 0.92 4.32 6.20
C ALA A 133 2.34 3.78 6.00
#